data_AF-A0A2C9LCJ9-F1
#
_entry.id   AF-A0A2C9LCJ9-F1
#
_cell.length_a   1.000
_cell.length_b   1.000
_cell.length_c   1.000
_cell.angle_alpha   90.00
_cell.angle_beta   90.00
_cell.angle_gamma   90.00
#
_symmetry.space_group_name_H-M   'P 1'
#
loop_
_entity.id
_entity.type
_entity.pdbx_description
1 polymer ?
#
loop_
_entity_poly.entity_id
_entity_poly.type
_entity_poly.pdbx_seq_one_letter_code
_entity_poly.pdbx_strand_id
1 'polypeptide(L)'
;MSADRCARLRNQSESELRENFVSANIFYESFYVDSFTTDPAVTLTDFLCNFGGCIGLWIGLSIISVFEVVQLVTELFLAFCRICLLSRQE
;
A
#
# COMPACT_ATOMS: atom_id res chain seq x y z
N MET A 1 44.81 -25.78 -7.56
CA MET A 1 45.61 -24.83 -8.37
C MET A 1 46.34 -23.81 -7.47
N SER A 2 47.13 -24.29 -6.49
CA SER A 2 47.82 -23.44 -5.48
C SER A 2 49.31 -23.78 -5.33
N ALA A 3 49.71 -25.03 -5.59
CA ALA A 3 51.08 -25.50 -5.36
C ALA A 3 52.14 -24.79 -6.23
N ASP A 4 51.87 -24.57 -7.52
CA ASP A 4 52.84 -23.92 -8.43
C ASP A 4 53.12 -22.45 -8.07
N ARG A 5 52.13 -21.73 -7.51
CA ARG A 5 52.32 -20.35 -7.07
C ARG A 5 53.20 -20.25 -5.83
N CYS A 6 53.04 -21.17 -4.87
CA CYS A 6 53.87 -21.23 -3.69
C CYS A 6 55.35 -21.50 -4.04
N ALA A 7 55.61 -22.32 -5.08
CA ALA A 7 56.96 -22.57 -5.54
C ALA A 7 57.65 -21.31 -6.11
N ARG A 8 56.89 -20.44 -6.81
CA ARG A 8 57.40 -19.17 -7.35
C ARG A 8 57.61 -18.11 -6.27
N LEU A 9 56.72 -18.03 -5.29
CA LEU A 9 56.86 -17.11 -4.16
C LEU A 9 58.05 -17.46 -3.27
N ARG A 10 58.37 -18.76 -3.09
CA ARG A 10 59.55 -19.20 -2.34
C ARG A 10 60.88 -18.81 -3.00
N ASN A 11 60.87 -18.55 -4.32
CA ASN A 11 62.05 -18.20 -5.10
C ASN A 11 62.27 -16.67 -5.24
N GLN A 12 61.49 -15.85 -4.54
CA GLN A 12 61.62 -14.40 -4.53
C GLN A 12 62.46 -13.93 -3.34
N SER A 13 63.09 -12.76 -3.50
CA SER A 13 63.87 -12.15 -2.41
C SER A 13 62.96 -11.68 -1.28
N GLU A 14 63.48 -11.66 -0.06
CA GLU A 14 62.72 -11.27 1.14
C GLU A 14 62.15 -9.85 1.03
N SER A 15 62.86 -8.95 0.34
CA SER A 15 62.42 -7.57 0.06
C SER A 15 61.20 -7.51 -0.86
N GLU A 16 61.18 -8.30 -1.94
CA GLU A 16 60.08 -8.28 -2.92
C GLU A 16 58.80 -8.89 -2.36
N LEU A 17 58.94 -9.94 -1.55
CA LEU A 17 57.81 -10.54 -0.82
C LEU A 17 57.22 -9.56 0.18
N ARG A 18 58.07 -8.81 0.89
CA ARG A 18 57.62 -7.84 1.90
C ARG A 18 56.88 -6.65 1.28
N GLU A 19 57.27 -6.21 0.09
CA GLU A 19 56.62 -5.07 -0.59
C GLU A 19 55.32 -5.44 -1.31
N ASN A 20 55.17 -6.70 -1.75
CA ASN A 20 54.05 -7.10 -2.62
C ASN A 20 53.08 -8.12 -1.99
N PHE A 21 53.36 -8.63 -0.79
CA PHE A 21 52.47 -9.59 -0.13
C PHE A 21 51.34 -8.87 0.61
N VAL A 22 50.11 -9.13 0.17
CA VAL A 22 48.88 -8.68 0.85
C VAL A 22 47.99 -9.89 1.12
N SER A 23 47.55 -10.03 2.37
CA SER A 23 46.58 -11.05 2.79
C SER A 23 45.33 -10.35 3.27
N ALA A 24 44.25 -10.46 2.49
CA ALA A 24 42.95 -9.92 2.82
C ALA A 24 42.02 -11.07 3.23
N ASN A 25 41.53 -11.04 4.46
CA ASN A 25 40.53 -11.98 4.94
C ASN A 25 39.19 -11.26 5.05
N ILE A 26 38.23 -11.64 4.22
CA ILE A 26 36.88 -11.07 4.24
C ILE A 26 36.02 -11.92 5.17
N PHE A 27 35.48 -11.30 6.21
CA PHE A 27 34.55 -11.90 7.15
C PHE A 27 33.26 -11.09 7.20
N TYR A 28 32.14 -11.75 7.45
CA TYR A 28 30.88 -11.07 7.72
C TYR A 28 30.90 -10.52 9.15
N GLU A 29 30.62 -9.22 9.31
CA GLU A 29 30.55 -8.56 10.62
C GLU A 29 29.37 -9.06 11.46
N SER A 30 28.30 -9.54 10.82
CA SER A 30 27.11 -10.07 11.47
C SER A 30 26.41 -11.09 10.59
N PHE A 31 25.75 -12.09 11.20
CA PHE A 31 25.05 -13.19 10.50
C PHE A 31 23.67 -12.80 9.96
N TYR A 32 23.31 -11.52 10.00
CA TYR A 32 22.00 -11.06 9.55
C TYR A 32 22.05 -10.71 8.07
N VAL A 33 21.22 -11.41 7.28
CA VAL A 33 21.00 -11.10 5.87
C VAL A 33 19.80 -10.18 5.79
N ASP A 34 20.03 -8.91 5.41
CA ASP A 34 18.94 -8.00 5.11
C ASP A 34 18.25 -8.44 3.82
N SER A 35 16.97 -8.81 3.94
CA SER A 35 16.13 -9.17 2.81
C SER A 35 15.25 -7.99 2.44
N PHE A 36 15.43 -7.48 1.23
CA PHE A 36 14.60 -6.40 0.68
C PHE A 36 13.51 -7.05 -0.19
N THR A 37 12.33 -7.29 0.38
CA THR A 37 11.15 -7.72 -0.38
C THR A 37 10.41 -6.48 -0.87
N THR A 38 10.24 -6.34 -2.18
CA THR A 38 9.37 -5.30 -2.75
C THR A 38 7.98 -5.89 -2.90
N ASP A 39 7.14 -5.67 -1.89
CA ASP A 39 5.74 -6.04 -1.95
C ASP A 39 4.99 -5.07 -2.88
N PRO A 40 4.01 -5.56 -3.68
CA PRO A 40 3.23 -4.70 -4.56
C PRO A 40 2.44 -3.69 -3.74
N ALA A 41 2.64 -2.40 -4.03
CA ALA A 41 2.05 -1.30 -3.24
C ALA A 41 0.51 -1.25 -3.29
N VAL A 42 -0.12 -1.86 -4.30
CA VAL A 42 -1.57 -1.91 -4.46
C VAL A 42 -1.96 -3.24 -5.10
N THR A 43 -2.76 -4.03 -4.40
CA THR A 43 -3.37 -5.24 -4.94
C THR A 43 -4.72 -4.92 -5.58
N LEU A 44 -5.24 -5.78 -6.46
CA LEU A 44 -6.60 -5.63 -7.03
C LEU A 44 -7.68 -5.46 -5.96
N THR A 45 -7.52 -6.15 -4.82
CA THR A 45 -8.42 -6.03 -3.67
C THR A 45 -8.44 -4.60 -3.12
N ASP A 46 -7.27 -3.95 -3.00
CA ASP A 46 -7.14 -2.59 -2.48
C ASP A 46 -7.79 -1.58 -3.44
N PHE A 47 -7.62 -1.80 -4.75
CA PHE A 47 -8.28 -1.00 -5.78
C PHE A 47 -9.80 -1.11 -5.71
N LEU A 48 -10.34 -2.32 -5.62
CA LEU A 48 -11.78 -2.56 -5.54
C LEU A 48 -12.38 -2.04 -4.23
N CYS A 49 -11.63 -2.12 -3.13
CA CYS A 49 -12.06 -1.61 -1.83
C CYS A 49 -12.21 -0.08 -1.87
N ASN A 50 -11.24 0.63 -2.44
CA ASN A 50 -11.30 2.08 -2.58
C ASN A 50 -12.39 2.51 -3.57
N PHE A 51 -12.50 1.82 -4.72
CA PHE A 51 -13.49 2.11 -5.74
C PHE A 51 -14.93 1.87 -5.24
N GLY A 52 -15.16 0.73 -4.59
CA GLY A 52 -16.43 0.38 -3.97
C GLY A 52 -16.79 1.31 -2.82
N GLY A 53 -15.82 1.76 -2.03
CA GLY A 53 -16.02 2.73 -0.95
C GLY A 53 -16.54 4.08 -1.48
N CYS A 54 -15.87 4.66 -2.49
CA CYS A 54 -16.33 5.91 -3.09
C CYS A 54 -17.71 5.76 -3.73
N ILE A 55 -17.90 4.76 -4.60
CA ILE A 55 -19.18 4.59 -5.32
C ILE A 55 -20.32 4.27 -4.35
N GLY A 56 -20.07 3.42 -3.36
CA GLY A 56 -21.05 3.08 -2.32
C GLY A 56 -21.48 4.30 -1.52
N LEU A 57 -20.56 5.20 -1.18
CA LEU A 57 -20.89 6.43 -0.45
C LEU A 57 -21.72 7.39 -1.30
N TRP A 58 -21.35 7.61 -2.57
CA TRP A 58 -22.10 8.49 -3.48
C TRP A 58 -23.49 7.97 -3.80
N ILE A 59 -23.62 6.66 -4.06
CA ILE A 59 -24.92 6.03 -4.31
C ILE A 59 -25.76 6.00 -3.03
N GLY A 60 -25.16 5.65 -1.89
CA GLY A 60 -25.85 5.62 -0.60
C GLY A 60 -26.44 6.98 -0.22
N LEU A 61 -25.66 8.05 -0.37
CA LEU A 61 -26.14 9.42 -0.14
C LEU A 61 -27.29 9.77 -1.09
N SER A 62 -27.15 9.43 -2.38
CA SER A 62 -28.20 9.70 -3.38
C SER A 62 -29.51 8.98 -3.06
N ILE A 63 -29.47 7.73 -2.61
CA ILE A 63 -30.67 6.95 -2.25
C ILE A 63 -31.36 7.55 -1.02
N ILE A 64 -30.61 7.96 0.01
CA ILE A 64 -31.17 8.60 1.20
C ILE A 64 -31.89 9.90 0.81
N SER A 65 -31.28 10.73 -0.04
CA SER A 65 -31.91 11.96 -0.53
C SER A 65 -33.20 11.69 -1.32
N VAL A 66 -33.26 10.62 -2.12
CA VAL A 66 -34.50 10.23 -2.82
C VAL A 66 -35.61 9.85 -1.83
N PHE A 67 -35.28 9.09 -0.78
CA PHE A 67 -36.24 8.75 0.28
C PHE A 67 -36.77 9.99 1.00
N GLU A 68 -35.90 10.96 1.30
CA GLU A 68 -36.27 12.23 1.93
C GLU A 68 -37.27 13.01 1.06
N VAL A 69 -37.03 13.09 -0.25
CA VAL A 69 -37.96 13.75 -1.19
C VAL A 69 -39.33 13.05 -1.18
N VAL A 70 -39.37 11.72 -1.19
CA VAL A 70 -40.63 10.96 -1.14
C VAL A 70 -41.39 11.22 0.16
N GLN A 71 -40.69 11.23 1.29
CA GLN A 71 -41.29 11.55 2.59
C GLN A 71 -41.85 12.98 2.60
N LEU A 72 -41.07 13.96 2.12
CA LEU A 72 -41.47 15.36 2.06
C LEU A 72 -42.73 15.56 1.20
N VAL A 73 -42.80 14.92 0.03
CA VAL A 73 -43.99 14.99 -0.85
C VAL A 73 -45.22 14.40 -0.17
N THR A 74 -45.06 13.28 0.54
CA THR A 74 -46.16 12.63 1.26
C THR A 74 -46.68 13.51 2.39
N GLU A 75 -45.78 14.09 3.20
CA GLU A 75 -46.16 14.99 4.28
C GLU A 75 -46.82 16.27 3.76
N LEU A 76 -46.30 16.85 2.67
CA LEU A 76 -46.89 18.03 2.06
C LEU A 76 -48.31 17.75 1.53
N PHE A 77 -48.53 16.60 0.89
CA PHE A 77 -49.86 16.21 0.40
C PHE A 77 -50.85 16.03 1.56
N LEU A 78 -50.43 15.38 2.65
CA LEU A 78 -51.26 15.21 3.84
C LEU A 78 -51.57 16.55 4.52
N ALA A 79 -50.59 17.43 4.63
CA ALA A 79 -50.77 18.77 5.19
C ALA A 79 -51.73 19.60 4.34
N PHE A 80 -51.59 19.57 3.02
CA PHE A 80 -52.48 20.26 2.09
C PHE A 80 -53.93 19.74 2.20
N CYS A 81 -54.12 18.42 2.24
CA CYS A 81 -55.43 17.81 2.46
C CYS A 81 -56.06 18.25 3.79
N ARG A 82 -55.28 18.29 4.89
CA ARG A 82 -55.76 18.76 6.20
C ARG A 82 -56.18 20.24 6.15
N ILE A 83 -55.37 21.10 5.54
CA ILE A 83 -55.68 22.52 5.39
C ILE A 83 -56.94 22.70 4.54
N CYS A 84 -57.09 21.96 3.44
CA CYS A 84 -58.25 22.04 2.56
C CYS A 84 -59.55 21.56 3.24
N LEU A 85 -59.45 20.59 4.15
CA LEU A 85 -60.58 20.14 4.98
C LEU A 85 -60.96 21.17 6.06
N LEU A 86 -59.97 21.87 6.64
CA LEU A 86 -60.23 22.94 7.61
C LEU A 86 -60.82 24.18 6.94
N SER A 87 -60.36 24.57 5.75
CA SER A 87 -60.92 25.70 4.99
C SER A 87 -62.34 25.44 4.44
N ARG A 88 -62.86 24.22 4.56
CA ARG A 88 -64.23 23.85 4.16
C ARG A 88 -65.23 23.87 5.34
N GLN A 89 -64.77 24.18 6.56
CA GLN A 89 -65.62 24.32 7.74
C GLN A 89 -66.06 25.76 8.02
N GLU A 90 -65.73 26.73 7.15
CA GLU A 90 -66.34 28.08 7.12
C GLU A 90 -67.41 28.19 6.05
#